data_AF-A0AAJ2GSU9-F1
#
_entry.id   AF-A0AAJ2GSU9-F1
#
_cell.length_a   1.000
_cell.length_b   1.000
_cell.length_c   1.000
_cell.angle_alpha   90.00
_cell.angle_beta   90.00
_cell.angle_gamma   90.00
#
_symmetry.space_group_name_H-M   'P 1'
#
loop_
_entity.id
_entity.type
_entity.pdbx_description
1 polymer ?
#
loop_
_entity_poly.entity_id
_entity_poly.type
_entity_poly.pdbx_seq_one_letter_code
_entity_poly.pdbx_strand_id
1 'polypeptide(L)'
;MLVSISIFGILYAVAMVFLAFFKRCRKFAVWTGLVAVVVTLTSMTVTGSQLTAAAEAAGYDSADDQRNAQRAGINDPVIWHSKREAYLKTWAAETKQKEAAAKAAKEQESAQADATCQNDFNCWSNKFNRAATKACAPQVERAAKNNFEWTDSFTSPKFPRAAINNNGASITYVGDAIKMQNGFGAWIIMTYECDFDTIAGSVTAVRVNPGQLAK
;
A
#
# COMPACT_ATOMS: atom_id res chain seq x y z
N MET A 1 -30.97 1.43 15.74
CA MET A 1 -30.74 0.01 16.10
C MET A 1 -29.95 -0.77 15.05
N LEU A 2 -30.29 -0.73 13.74
CA LEU A 2 -29.64 -1.57 12.71
C LEU A 2 -28.17 -1.19 12.38
N VAL A 3 -27.81 0.08 12.46
CA VAL A 3 -26.41 0.54 12.30
C VAL A 3 -25.53 -0.01 13.43
N SER A 4 -26.05 -0.04 14.66
CA SER A 4 -25.36 -0.58 15.84
C SER A 4 -25.07 -2.08 15.68
N ILE A 5 -26.04 -2.86 15.16
CA ILE A 5 -25.87 -4.30 14.90
C ILE A 5 -24.76 -4.56 13.87
N SER A 6 -24.66 -3.72 12.84
CA SER A 6 -23.63 -3.84 11.80
C SER A 6 -22.23 -3.55 12.35
N ILE A 7 -22.08 -2.54 13.21
CA ILE A 7 -20.80 -2.20 13.87
C ILE A 7 -20.36 -3.33 14.81
N PHE A 8 -21.26 -3.84 15.66
CA PHE A 8 -20.95 -4.93 16.57
C PHE A 8 -20.60 -6.23 15.83
N GLY A 9 -21.27 -6.53 14.72
CA GLY A 9 -20.96 -7.70 13.89
C GLY A 9 -19.58 -7.60 13.20
N ILE A 10 -19.19 -6.41 12.74
CA ILE A 10 -17.84 -6.19 12.18
C ILE A 10 -16.77 -6.36 13.27
N LEU A 11 -16.96 -5.74 14.44
CA LEU A 11 -16.03 -5.89 15.56
C LEU A 11 -15.90 -7.36 16.02
N TYR A 12 -17.02 -8.10 16.02
CA TYR A 12 -17.03 -9.52 16.31
C TYR A 12 -16.26 -10.34 15.26
N ALA A 13 -16.45 -10.07 13.96
CA ALA A 13 -15.72 -10.75 12.89
C ALA A 13 -14.20 -10.50 13.00
N VAL A 14 -13.78 -9.27 13.31
CA VAL A 14 -12.36 -8.92 13.54
C VAL A 14 -11.79 -9.68 14.74
N ALA A 15 -12.53 -9.77 15.85
CA ALA A 15 -12.12 -10.56 17.02
C ALA A 15 -11.99 -12.07 16.69
N MET A 16 -12.88 -12.62 15.86
CA MET A 16 -12.81 -14.02 15.43
C MET A 16 -11.61 -14.31 14.52
N VAL A 17 -11.20 -13.36 13.67
CA VAL A 17 -9.95 -13.47 12.88
C VAL A 17 -8.74 -13.59 13.79
N PHE A 18 -8.68 -12.81 14.87
CA PHE A 18 -7.61 -12.91 15.87
C PHE A 18 -7.64 -14.26 16.59
N LEU A 19 -8.82 -14.75 16.98
CA LEU A 19 -8.98 -16.05 17.65
C LEU A 19 -8.68 -17.25 16.73
N ALA A 20 -8.76 -17.09 15.41
CA ALA A 20 -8.45 -18.14 14.44
C ALA A 20 -6.94 -18.50 14.39
N PHE A 21 -6.06 -17.62 14.87
CA PHE A 21 -4.63 -17.92 15.04
C PHE A 21 -4.35 -18.94 16.15
N PHE A 22 -5.28 -19.11 17.11
CA PHE A 22 -5.16 -20.08 18.19
C PHE A 22 -5.73 -21.44 17.76
N LYS A 23 -4.86 -22.45 17.61
CA LYS A 23 -5.24 -23.82 17.18
C LYS A 23 -6.45 -24.41 17.90
N ARG A 24 -6.63 -24.11 19.19
CA ARG A 24 -7.71 -24.63 20.04
C ARG A 24 -9.08 -24.03 19.73
N CYS A 25 -9.13 -22.77 19.29
CA CYS A 25 -10.37 -22.04 19.01
C CYS A 25 -10.65 -21.90 17.50
N ARG A 26 -9.70 -22.27 16.64
CA ARG A 26 -9.75 -22.05 15.19
C ARG A 26 -11.04 -22.53 14.52
N LYS A 27 -11.52 -23.75 14.82
CA LYS A 27 -12.75 -24.28 14.19
C LYS A 27 -14.00 -23.49 14.62
N PHE A 28 -14.08 -23.13 15.90
CA PHE A 28 -15.18 -22.32 16.44
C PHE A 28 -15.15 -20.91 15.87
N ALA A 29 -13.99 -20.25 15.90
CA ALA A 29 -13.82 -18.88 15.41
C ALA A 29 -14.10 -18.74 13.90
N VAL A 30 -13.71 -19.73 13.09
CA VAL A 30 -14.01 -19.73 11.65
C VAL A 30 -15.51 -19.87 11.40
N TRP A 31 -16.21 -20.76 12.11
CA TRP A 31 -17.65 -20.96 11.93
C TRP A 31 -18.48 -19.76 12.41
N THR A 32 -18.22 -19.27 13.62
CA THR A 32 -18.96 -18.11 14.16
C THR A 32 -18.61 -16.82 13.44
N GLY A 33 -17.36 -16.66 12.99
CA GLY A 33 -16.94 -15.55 12.15
C GLY A 33 -17.66 -15.54 10.80
N LEU A 34 -17.75 -16.69 10.11
CA LEU A 34 -18.50 -16.81 8.85
C LEU A 34 -19.99 -16.46 9.03
N VAL A 35 -20.63 -16.99 10.08
CA VAL A 35 -22.02 -16.69 10.38
C VAL A 35 -22.21 -15.19 10.65
N ALA A 36 -21.32 -14.57 11.42
CA ALA A 36 -21.39 -13.13 11.69
C ALA A 36 -21.25 -12.29 10.41
N VAL A 37 -20.35 -12.69 9.49
CA VAL A 37 -20.20 -12.02 8.18
C VAL A 37 -21.47 -12.16 7.33
N VAL A 38 -22.07 -13.35 7.26
CA VAL A 38 -23.33 -13.56 6.51
C VAL A 38 -24.48 -12.74 7.10
N VAL A 39 -24.62 -12.72 8.42
CA VAL A 39 -25.66 -11.93 9.13
C VAL A 39 -25.47 -10.43 8.91
N THR A 40 -24.23 -9.93 8.97
CA THR A 40 -23.95 -8.51 8.73
C THR A 40 -24.16 -8.10 7.28
N LEU A 41 -23.76 -8.92 6.31
CA LEU A 41 -24.01 -8.65 4.90
C LEU A 41 -25.51 -8.63 4.59
N THR A 42 -26.26 -9.61 5.10
CA THR A 42 -27.72 -9.64 4.92
C THR A 42 -28.40 -8.45 5.60
N SER A 43 -28.01 -8.07 6.82
CA SER A 43 -28.58 -6.89 7.48
C SER A 43 -28.33 -5.61 6.69
N MET A 44 -27.13 -5.43 6.10
CA MET A 44 -26.81 -4.30 5.23
C MET A 44 -27.71 -4.24 3.99
N THR A 45 -27.92 -5.36 3.30
CA THR A 45 -28.79 -5.41 2.11
C THR A 45 -30.25 -5.06 2.44
N VAL A 46 -30.78 -5.59 3.56
CA VAL A 46 -32.14 -5.29 4.02
C VAL A 46 -32.28 -3.81 4.41
N THR A 47 -31.29 -3.22 5.09
CA THR A 47 -31.34 -1.79 5.38
C THR A 47 -31.30 -0.94 4.11
N GLY A 48 -30.50 -1.32 3.12
CA GLY A 48 -30.42 -0.63 1.83
C GLY A 48 -31.74 -0.67 1.08
N SER A 49 -32.42 -1.83 1.05
CA SER A 49 -33.72 -1.97 0.37
C SER A 49 -34.82 -1.15 1.05
N GLN A 50 -34.86 -1.11 2.38
CA GLN A 50 -35.84 -0.32 3.13
C GLN A 50 -35.64 1.19 2.92
N LEU A 51 -34.39 1.66 2.89
CA LEU A 51 -34.08 3.06 2.59
C LEU A 51 -34.48 3.43 1.16
N THR A 52 -34.24 2.53 0.21
CA THR A 52 -34.62 2.74 -1.19
C THR A 52 -36.14 2.80 -1.35
N ALA A 53 -36.88 1.87 -0.73
CA ALA A 53 -38.35 1.88 -0.74
C ALA A 53 -38.94 3.14 -0.11
N ALA A 54 -38.34 3.66 0.96
CA ALA A 54 -38.75 4.92 1.58
C ALA A 54 -38.49 6.13 0.66
N ALA A 55 -37.38 6.12 -0.10
CA ALA A 55 -37.06 7.16 -1.07
C ALA A 55 -38.02 7.10 -2.29
N GLU A 56 -38.32 5.91 -2.79
CA GLU A 56 -39.31 5.68 -3.85
C GLU A 56 -40.71 6.14 -3.43
N ALA A 57 -41.12 5.84 -2.19
CA ALA A 57 -42.38 6.33 -1.63
C ALA A 57 -42.43 7.87 -1.51
N ALA A 58 -41.27 8.53 -1.38
CA ALA A 58 -41.13 9.98 -1.39
C ALA A 58 -40.96 10.57 -2.81
N GLY A 59 -41.00 9.73 -3.86
CA GLY A 59 -40.92 10.15 -5.26
C GLY A 59 -39.51 10.24 -5.85
N TYR A 60 -38.50 9.63 -5.22
CA TYR A 60 -37.12 9.61 -5.73
C TYR A 60 -36.76 8.24 -6.33
N ASP A 61 -35.78 8.20 -7.24
CA ASP A 61 -35.39 6.93 -7.92
C ASP A 61 -34.68 5.94 -6.97
N SER A 62 -34.03 6.45 -5.92
CA SER A 62 -33.37 5.64 -4.89
C SER A 62 -32.99 6.49 -3.68
N ALA A 63 -32.52 5.84 -2.61
CA ALA A 63 -31.95 6.56 -1.47
C ALA A 63 -30.74 7.43 -1.86
N ASP A 64 -30.00 7.06 -2.91
CA ASP A 64 -28.84 7.81 -3.40
C ASP A 64 -29.29 9.04 -4.19
N ASP A 65 -30.34 8.88 -4.99
CA ASP A 65 -31.00 9.96 -5.73
C ASP A 65 -31.55 11.02 -4.78
N GLN A 66 -32.25 10.59 -3.72
CA GLN A 66 -32.74 11.48 -2.66
C GLN A 66 -31.60 12.26 -1.97
N ARG A 67 -30.45 11.63 -1.70
CA ARG A 67 -29.29 12.32 -1.12
C ARG A 67 -28.67 13.33 -2.08
N ASN A 68 -28.63 13.04 -3.38
CA ASN A 68 -28.16 13.98 -4.39
C ASN A 68 -29.10 15.19 -4.50
N ALA A 69 -30.41 14.97 -4.46
CA ALA A 69 -31.42 16.03 -4.41
C ALA A 69 -31.24 16.95 -3.20
N GLN A 70 -31.08 16.36 -2.01
CA GLN A 70 -30.79 17.10 -0.78
C GLN A 70 -29.47 17.89 -0.85
N ARG A 71 -28.42 17.31 -1.45
CA ARG A 71 -27.13 17.99 -1.67
C ARG A 71 -27.27 19.16 -2.65
N ALA A 72 -28.17 19.05 -3.62
CA ALA A 72 -28.53 20.13 -4.52
C ALA A 72 -29.45 21.19 -3.86
N GLY A 73 -29.90 20.96 -2.61
CA GLY A 73 -30.86 21.80 -1.91
C GLY A 73 -32.28 21.71 -2.46
N ILE A 74 -32.61 20.66 -3.22
CA ILE A 74 -33.90 20.44 -3.86
C ILE A 74 -34.64 19.32 -3.11
N ASN A 75 -35.70 19.68 -2.38
CA ASN A 75 -36.51 18.74 -1.61
C ASN A 75 -37.79 18.27 -2.34
N ASP A 76 -38.06 18.85 -3.52
CA ASP A 76 -39.18 18.46 -4.37
C ASP A 76 -38.71 17.46 -5.44
N PRO A 77 -39.26 16.23 -5.47
CA PRO A 77 -38.83 15.18 -6.40
C PRO A 77 -39.08 15.54 -7.87
N VAL A 78 -40.16 16.27 -8.19
CA VAL A 78 -40.49 16.65 -9.57
C VAL A 78 -39.49 17.67 -10.08
N ILE A 79 -39.16 18.66 -9.24
CA ILE A 79 -38.14 19.67 -9.58
C ILE A 79 -36.77 19.00 -9.72
N TRP A 80 -36.45 18.05 -8.83
CA TRP A 80 -35.20 17.30 -8.89
C TRP A 80 -35.06 16.52 -10.20
N HIS A 81 -36.06 15.72 -10.59
CA HIS A 81 -36.01 14.92 -11.82
C HIS A 81 -35.76 15.76 -13.08
N SER A 82 -36.27 17.00 -13.13
CA SER A 82 -36.02 17.91 -14.25
C SER A 82 -34.58 18.45 -14.34
N LYS A 83 -33.87 18.51 -13.21
CA LYS A 83 -32.53 19.12 -13.10
C LYS A 83 -31.41 18.12 -12.81
N ARG A 84 -31.75 16.88 -12.44
CA ARG A 84 -30.79 15.87 -11.97
C ARG A 84 -29.64 15.64 -12.94
N GLU A 85 -29.92 15.54 -14.24
CA GLU A 85 -28.88 15.22 -15.23
C GLU A 85 -27.85 16.34 -15.33
N ALA A 86 -28.32 17.59 -15.42
CA ALA A 86 -27.45 18.76 -15.44
C ALA A 86 -26.63 18.85 -14.15
N TYR A 87 -27.26 18.67 -12.98
CA TYR A 87 -26.59 18.70 -11.69
C TYR A 87 -25.54 17.60 -11.55
N LEU A 88 -25.87 16.36 -11.90
CA LEU A 88 -24.94 15.23 -11.81
C LEU A 88 -23.75 15.42 -12.75
N LYS A 89 -23.97 15.97 -13.94
CA LYS A 89 -22.89 16.27 -14.90
C LYS A 89 -21.95 17.36 -14.37
N THR A 90 -22.47 18.45 -13.82
CA THR A 90 -21.64 19.51 -13.22
C THR A 90 -20.90 19.00 -12.00
N TRP A 91 -21.59 18.27 -11.13
CA TRP A 91 -20.99 17.68 -9.93
C TRP A 91 -19.87 16.69 -10.27
N ALA A 92 -20.06 15.83 -11.28
CA ALA A 92 -19.03 14.91 -11.73
C ALA A 92 -17.81 15.64 -12.31
N ALA A 93 -18.02 16.70 -13.09
CA ALA A 93 -16.94 17.51 -13.64
C ALA A 93 -16.15 18.24 -12.54
N GLU A 94 -16.85 18.88 -11.59
CA GLU A 94 -16.24 19.54 -10.44
C GLU A 94 -15.48 18.55 -9.55
N THR A 95 -16.05 17.37 -9.31
CA THR A 95 -15.41 16.32 -8.51
C THR A 95 -14.12 15.86 -9.18
N LYS A 96 -14.15 15.59 -10.49
CA LYS A 96 -12.97 15.21 -11.26
C LYS A 96 -11.90 16.31 -11.24
N GLN A 97 -12.29 17.58 -11.33
CA GLN A 97 -11.36 18.70 -11.21
C GLN A 97 -10.76 18.82 -9.81
N LYS A 98 -11.57 18.67 -8.76
CA LYS A 98 -11.11 18.69 -7.36
C LYS A 98 -10.16 17.54 -7.07
N GLU A 99 -10.46 16.34 -7.56
CA GLU A 99 -9.58 15.17 -7.44
C GLU A 99 -8.26 15.38 -8.20
N ALA A 100 -8.31 15.91 -9.42
CA ALA A 100 -7.11 16.23 -10.18
C ALA A 100 -6.26 17.32 -9.49
N ALA A 101 -6.89 18.37 -8.97
CA ALA A 101 -6.22 19.43 -8.21
C ALA A 101 -5.62 18.90 -6.90
N ALA A 102 -6.35 18.06 -6.16
CA ALA A 102 -5.85 17.42 -4.94
C ALA A 102 -4.68 16.48 -5.23
N LYS A 103 -4.75 15.71 -6.33
CA LYS A 103 -3.65 14.86 -6.78
C LYS A 103 -2.42 15.70 -7.15
N ALA A 104 -2.60 16.76 -7.93
CA ALA A 104 -1.50 17.67 -8.29
C ALA A 104 -0.89 18.36 -7.07
N ALA A 105 -1.71 18.81 -6.11
CA ALA A 105 -1.22 19.40 -4.87
C ALA A 105 -0.42 18.39 -4.03
N LYS A 106 -0.90 17.15 -3.92
CA LYS A 106 -0.19 16.07 -3.23
C LYS A 106 1.13 15.70 -3.93
N GLU A 107 1.14 15.68 -5.26
CA GLU A 107 2.36 15.45 -6.04
C GLU A 107 3.37 16.59 -5.84
N GLN A 108 2.92 17.84 -5.85
CA GLN A 108 3.76 19.00 -5.56
C GLN A 108 4.33 18.98 -4.14
N GLU A 109 3.51 18.68 -3.13
CA GLU A 109 3.95 18.54 -1.74
C GLU A 109 5.00 17.42 -1.61
N SER A 110 4.75 16.27 -2.24
CA SER A 110 5.72 15.17 -2.26
C SER A 110 7.04 15.56 -2.96
N ALA A 111 6.98 16.31 -4.06
CA ALA A 111 8.16 16.77 -4.77
C ALA A 111 8.99 17.76 -3.94
N GLN A 112 8.33 18.64 -3.18
CA GLN A 112 9.02 19.56 -2.25
C GLN A 112 9.65 18.83 -1.06
N ALA A 113 8.93 17.87 -0.48
CA ALA A 113 9.46 17.00 0.57
C ALA A 113 10.67 16.20 0.06
N ASP A 114 10.59 15.70 -1.17
CA ASP A 114 11.66 14.97 -1.84
C ASP A 114 12.88 15.85 -2.08
N ALA A 115 12.71 17.09 -2.57
CA ALA A 115 13.81 18.03 -2.74
C ALA A 115 14.53 18.36 -1.41
N THR A 116 13.78 18.43 -0.31
CA THR A 116 14.36 18.61 1.02
C THR A 116 15.12 17.35 1.46
N CYS A 117 14.51 16.18 1.30
CA CYS A 117 15.07 14.88 1.65
C CYS A 117 16.33 14.55 0.85
N GLN A 118 16.41 14.95 -0.42
CA GLN A 118 17.54 14.72 -1.31
C GLN A 118 18.84 15.36 -0.81
N ASN A 119 18.74 16.44 -0.03
CA ASN A 119 19.88 17.11 0.59
C ASN A 119 20.32 16.47 1.92
N ASP A 120 19.51 15.57 2.48
CA ASP A 120 19.85 14.81 3.69
C ASP A 120 20.25 13.38 3.31
N PHE A 121 21.51 13.04 3.59
CA PHE A 121 22.07 11.73 3.25
C PHE A 121 21.25 10.57 3.82
N ASN A 122 20.86 10.66 5.10
CA ASN A 122 20.11 9.61 5.78
C ASN A 122 18.69 9.51 5.24
N CYS A 123 18.04 10.65 4.97
CA CYS A 123 16.70 10.67 4.40
C CYS A 123 16.69 10.02 3.02
N TRP A 124 17.55 10.49 2.11
CA TRP A 124 17.55 10.02 0.72
C TRP A 124 17.97 8.55 0.61
N SER A 125 19.03 8.15 1.31
CA SER A 125 19.49 6.75 1.30
C SER A 125 18.48 5.79 1.92
N ASN A 126 17.79 6.16 3.00
CA ASN A 126 16.78 5.30 3.62
C ASN A 126 15.48 5.23 2.81
N LYS A 127 15.07 6.34 2.18
CA LYS A 127 13.88 6.39 1.32
C LYS A 127 13.91 5.32 0.23
N PHE A 128 15.05 5.16 -0.42
CA PHE A 128 15.22 4.18 -1.50
C PHE A 128 15.74 2.82 -1.04
N ASN A 129 16.20 2.66 0.20
CA ASN A 129 16.87 1.44 0.68
C ASN A 129 16.03 0.18 0.45
N ARG A 130 14.72 0.23 0.73
CA ARG A 130 13.83 -0.91 0.52
C ARG A 130 13.66 -1.28 -0.95
N ALA A 131 13.49 -0.27 -1.81
CA ALA A 131 13.34 -0.47 -3.25
C ALA A 131 14.63 -1.01 -3.86
N ALA A 132 15.76 -0.41 -3.50
CA ALA A 132 17.09 -0.86 -3.88
C ALA A 132 17.36 -2.28 -3.40
N THR A 133 17.11 -2.61 -2.13
CA THR A 133 17.30 -3.97 -1.59
C THR A 133 16.53 -5.00 -2.41
N LYS A 134 15.26 -4.73 -2.74
CA LYS A 134 14.43 -5.62 -3.56
C LYS A 134 15.00 -5.81 -4.97
N ALA A 135 15.56 -4.77 -5.56
CA ALA A 135 16.07 -4.80 -6.93
C ALA A 135 17.50 -5.38 -7.00
N CYS A 136 18.35 -5.05 -6.03
CA CYS A 136 19.77 -5.40 -5.95
C CYS A 136 19.99 -6.84 -5.48
N ALA A 137 19.27 -7.32 -4.46
CA ALA A 137 19.54 -8.63 -3.87
C ALA A 137 19.52 -9.76 -4.92
N PRO A 138 18.51 -9.88 -5.82
CA PRO A 138 18.53 -10.91 -6.86
C PRO A 138 19.71 -10.80 -7.83
N GLN A 139 20.24 -9.59 -8.06
CA GLN A 139 21.38 -9.38 -8.96
C GLN A 139 22.71 -9.77 -8.29
N VAL A 140 22.84 -9.53 -6.98
CA VAL A 140 23.98 -10.01 -6.19
C VAL A 140 23.98 -11.53 -6.14
N GLU A 141 22.83 -12.16 -5.91
CA GLU A 141 22.67 -13.63 -5.88
C GLU A 141 23.12 -14.28 -7.19
N ARG A 142 22.81 -13.66 -8.33
CA ARG A 142 23.21 -14.13 -9.67
C ARG A 142 24.72 -14.11 -9.91
N ALA A 143 25.50 -13.40 -9.11
CA ALA A 143 26.96 -13.46 -9.18
C ALA A 143 27.53 -14.76 -8.58
N ALA A 144 26.74 -15.51 -7.81
CA ALA A 144 27.17 -16.79 -7.26
C ALA A 144 27.34 -17.82 -8.38
N LYS A 145 28.51 -18.48 -8.40
CA LYS A 145 28.79 -19.56 -9.36
C LYS A 145 28.14 -20.88 -8.98
N ASN A 146 27.94 -21.09 -7.68
CA ASN A 146 27.35 -22.29 -7.08
C ASN A 146 26.21 -21.84 -6.16
N ASN A 147 26.27 -22.17 -4.86
CA ASN A 147 25.31 -21.70 -3.88
C ASN A 147 25.71 -20.36 -3.26
N PHE A 148 24.71 -19.67 -2.74
CA PHE A 148 24.85 -18.49 -1.89
C PHE A 148 24.00 -18.64 -0.64
N GLU A 149 24.34 -17.89 0.40
CA GLU A 149 23.51 -17.76 1.59
C GLU A 149 23.70 -16.36 2.15
N TRP A 150 22.57 -15.69 2.41
CA TRP A 150 22.59 -14.42 3.09
C TRP A 150 22.83 -14.61 4.59
N THR A 151 23.66 -13.76 5.17
CA THR A 151 23.99 -13.73 6.59
C THR A 151 23.48 -12.45 7.27
N ASP A 152 22.51 -11.77 6.66
CA ASP A 152 21.86 -10.60 7.23
C ASP A 152 20.95 -10.96 8.40
N SER A 153 20.62 -9.96 9.19
CA SER A 153 19.73 -10.09 10.35
C SER A 153 18.88 -8.84 10.51
N PHE A 154 17.96 -8.88 11.45
CA PHE A 154 17.15 -7.70 11.79
C PHE A 154 18.00 -6.48 12.19
N THR A 155 19.14 -6.71 12.86
CA THR A 155 20.05 -5.65 13.31
C THR A 155 21.17 -5.32 12.31
N SER A 156 21.37 -6.17 11.30
CA SER A 156 22.40 -6.03 10.28
C SER A 156 21.77 -6.28 8.91
N PRO A 157 21.17 -5.25 8.29
CA PRO A 157 20.48 -5.40 7.00
C PRO A 157 21.47 -5.79 5.90
N LYS A 158 20.95 -6.31 4.77
CA LYS A 158 21.77 -6.67 3.60
C LYS A 158 22.65 -5.50 3.14
N PHE A 159 22.08 -4.31 3.00
CA PHE A 159 22.80 -3.12 2.52
C PHE A 159 22.97 -2.08 3.64
N PRO A 160 23.97 -2.24 4.53
CA PRO A 160 24.20 -1.35 5.67
C PRO A 160 24.82 0.00 5.29
N ARG A 161 25.43 0.11 4.11
CA ARG A 161 26.13 1.33 3.66
C ARG A 161 25.54 1.84 2.35
N ALA A 162 25.60 3.16 2.17
CA ALA A 162 25.16 3.83 0.95
C ALA A 162 26.12 4.97 0.60
N ALA A 163 26.25 5.27 -0.69
CA ALA A 163 26.89 6.47 -1.19
C ALA A 163 25.96 7.14 -2.20
N ILE A 164 25.66 8.42 -2.00
CA ILE A 164 24.79 9.18 -2.89
C ILE A 164 25.66 9.80 -3.99
N ASN A 165 25.28 9.55 -5.24
CA ASN A 165 25.98 10.02 -6.43
C ASN A 165 25.06 10.89 -7.29
N ASN A 166 25.64 11.71 -8.17
CA ASN A 166 24.92 12.48 -9.18
C ASN A 166 23.74 13.30 -8.61
N ASN A 167 24.00 14.04 -7.53
CA ASN A 167 22.98 14.80 -6.79
C ASN A 167 21.75 13.96 -6.41
N GLY A 168 21.90 12.69 -6.05
CA GLY A 168 20.78 11.84 -5.67
C GLY A 168 20.12 11.07 -6.80
N ALA A 169 20.54 11.25 -8.06
CA ALA A 169 20.03 10.47 -9.19
C ALA A 169 20.47 8.99 -9.15
N SER A 170 21.56 8.68 -8.42
CA SER A 170 22.04 7.32 -8.22
C SER A 170 22.51 7.13 -6.78
N ILE A 171 22.28 5.94 -6.22
CA ILE A 171 22.78 5.55 -4.90
C ILE A 171 23.50 4.21 -5.03
N THR A 172 24.76 4.16 -4.60
CA THR A 172 25.50 2.90 -4.50
C THR A 172 25.27 2.31 -3.12
N TYR A 173 24.55 1.20 -3.03
CA TYR A 173 24.36 0.44 -1.81
C TYR A 173 25.42 -0.65 -1.68
N VAL A 174 25.99 -0.79 -0.49
CA VAL A 174 27.11 -1.69 -0.24
C VAL A 174 26.82 -2.57 0.97
N GLY A 175 27.21 -3.84 0.87
CA GLY A 175 27.10 -4.81 1.95
C GLY A 175 28.09 -5.96 1.82
N ASP A 176 28.21 -6.74 2.88
CA ASP A 176 29.03 -7.96 2.95
C ASP A 176 28.28 -9.13 3.61
N ALA A 177 26.96 -8.99 3.77
CA ALA A 177 26.10 -9.97 4.43
C ALA A 177 25.76 -11.17 3.54
N ILE A 178 26.67 -11.64 2.70
CA ILE A 178 26.48 -12.83 1.85
C ILE A 178 27.73 -13.70 1.81
N LYS A 179 27.54 -15.02 1.86
CA LYS A 179 28.58 -16.00 1.56
C LYS A 179 28.23 -16.73 0.27
N MET A 180 29.24 -17.00 -0.55
CA MET A 180 29.11 -17.76 -1.81
C MET A 180 30.08 -18.95 -1.81
N GLN A 181 29.66 -20.07 -2.40
CA GLN A 181 30.51 -21.25 -2.54
C GLN A 181 31.49 -21.08 -3.72
N ASN A 182 32.77 -21.34 -3.47
CA ASN A 182 33.76 -21.50 -4.55
C ASN A 182 33.62 -22.86 -5.26
N GLY A 183 34.50 -23.14 -6.22
CA GLY A 183 34.49 -24.40 -6.99
C GLY A 183 34.75 -25.68 -6.17
N PHE A 184 35.18 -25.55 -4.91
CA PHE A 184 35.42 -26.66 -3.98
C PHE A 184 34.32 -26.77 -2.90
N GLY A 185 33.25 -25.97 -3.00
CA GLY A 185 32.16 -25.95 -2.01
C GLY A 185 32.47 -25.17 -0.73
N ALA A 186 33.63 -24.51 -0.64
CA ALA A 186 33.98 -23.68 0.52
C ALA A 186 33.25 -22.33 0.47
N TRP A 187 32.70 -21.91 1.61
CA TRP A 187 31.99 -20.65 1.77
C TRP A 187 32.97 -19.48 1.93
N ILE A 188 32.83 -18.47 1.07
CA ILE A 188 33.63 -17.24 1.10
C ILE A 188 32.67 -16.07 1.28
N ILE A 189 32.98 -15.17 2.21
CA ILE A 189 32.22 -13.92 2.39
C ILE A 189 32.55 -12.97 1.24
N MET A 190 31.51 -12.36 0.69
CA MET A 190 31.62 -11.48 -0.46
C MET A 190 31.15 -10.09 -0.09
N THR A 191 31.93 -9.08 -0.47
CA THR A 191 31.48 -7.70 -0.50
C THR A 191 30.81 -7.42 -1.84
N TYR A 192 29.71 -6.67 -1.82
CA TYR A 192 29.00 -6.28 -3.02
C TYR A 192 28.59 -4.82 -2.99
N GLU A 193 28.49 -4.27 -4.20
CA GLU A 193 28.02 -2.92 -4.46
C GLU A 193 26.92 -3.00 -5.51
N CYS A 194 25.86 -2.21 -5.32
CA CYS A 194 24.76 -2.10 -6.25
C CYS A 194 24.43 -0.63 -6.50
N ASP A 195 24.56 -0.20 -7.76
CA ASP A 195 24.16 1.13 -8.19
C ASP A 195 22.68 1.13 -8.53
N PHE A 196 21.91 1.90 -7.79
CA PHE A 196 20.47 2.05 -7.94
C PHE A 196 20.13 3.44 -8.50
N ASP A 197 19.43 3.47 -9.63
CA ASP A 197 18.88 4.69 -10.21
C ASP A 197 17.58 5.07 -9.49
N THR A 198 17.57 6.25 -8.85
CA THR A 198 16.44 6.72 -8.05
C THR A 198 15.29 7.29 -8.89
N ILE A 199 15.56 7.61 -10.17
CA ILE A 199 14.59 8.14 -11.12
C ILE A 199 13.87 6.98 -11.82
N ALA A 200 14.65 6.02 -12.36
CA ALA A 200 14.12 4.83 -13.02
C ALA A 200 13.62 3.77 -12.03
N GLY A 201 14.08 3.82 -10.77
CA GLY A 201 13.75 2.84 -9.74
C GLY A 201 14.32 1.45 -10.03
N SER A 202 15.50 1.39 -10.67
CA SER A 202 16.09 0.15 -11.18
C SER A 202 17.60 0.07 -10.94
N VAL A 203 18.16 -1.14 -11.08
CA VAL A 203 19.58 -1.39 -10.88
C VAL A 203 20.34 -1.11 -12.17
N THR A 204 21.39 -0.29 -12.07
CA THR A 204 22.26 0.07 -13.20
C THR A 204 23.48 -0.85 -13.27
N ALA A 205 24.06 -1.20 -12.12
CA ALA A 205 25.23 -2.07 -12.05
C ALA A 205 25.32 -2.81 -10.71
N VAL A 206 25.91 -4.01 -10.73
CA VAL A 206 26.26 -4.78 -9.54
C VAL A 206 27.68 -5.28 -9.65
N ARG A 207 28.44 -5.15 -8.56
CA ARG A 207 29.81 -5.64 -8.43
C ARG A 207 29.89 -6.52 -7.19
N VAL A 208 30.50 -7.69 -7.31
CA VAL A 208 30.65 -8.64 -6.20
C VAL A 208 32.08 -9.14 -6.17
N ASN A 209 32.76 -8.95 -5.04
CA ASN A 209 34.16 -9.29 -4.86
C ASN A 209 34.36 -10.07 -3.55
N PRO A 210 35.30 -11.03 -3.48
CA PRO A 210 35.65 -11.67 -2.23
C PRO A 210 36.17 -10.64 -1.21
N GLY A 211 35.74 -10.76 0.04
CA GLY A 211 36.17 -9.88 1.12
C GLY A 211 35.06 -9.56 2.11
N GLN A 212 35.43 -8.79 3.14
CA GLN A 212 34.51 -8.20 4.11
C GLN A 212 34.66 -6.68 4.06
N LEU A 213 33.62 -5.97 4.45
CA LEU A 213 33.71 -4.54 4.64
C LEU A 213 34.67 -4.24 5.79
N ALA A 214 35.64 -3.36 5.55
CA ALA A 214 36.49 -2.83 6.62
C ALA A 214 35.58 -2.19 7.68
N LYS A 215 35.87 -2.47 8.97
CA LYS A 215 35.12 -1.94 10.11
C LYS A 215 35.27 -0.44 10.21
#